data_AF-A0A0Q1B6H9-F1
#
_entry.id   AF-A0A0Q1B6H9-F1
#
_cell.length_a   1.000
_cell.length_b   1.000
_cell.length_c   1.000
_cell.angle_alpha   90.00
_cell.angle_beta   90.00
_cell.angle_gamma   90.00
#
_symmetry.space_group_name_H-M   'P 1'
#
loop_
_entity.id
_entity.type
_entity.pdbx_description
1 polymer ?
#
loop_
_entity_poly.entity_id
_entity_poly.type
_entity_poly.pdbx_seq_one_letter_code
_entity_poly.pdbx_strand_id
1 'polypeptide(L)'
;MVQNDEINSSLKNIDFITFVGFKRHLVLRFLEDNLKNYFPNNIYVFTSNMDEPLDENFRTKQEILLELEKLADRRQINIKKYFQNDLWNIKYYYKTLNSLPNKTRYIINISAGPSVFAAAGMLWALQHNYYVSYSVEHYEHRQLISCVFRNINMRSVSNLTFNTNNVDKFIIEALKNGMNNTNGIRLFLLKNYNYQTGLRNIQEHIKKLEELGLIRLSGNKGWEINFSDDLEALGYTVPSFLKR
;
A
#
# COMPACT_ATOMS: atom_id res chain seq x y z
N MET A 1 -15.67 0.19 -35.64
CA MET A 1 -15.10 -0.51 -34.48
C MET A 1 -13.66 -0.04 -34.28
N VAL A 2 -13.48 1.15 -33.72
CA VAL A 2 -12.18 1.69 -33.28
C VAL A 2 -12.53 2.70 -32.19
N GLN A 3 -12.59 2.25 -30.93
CA GLN A 3 -12.74 3.10 -29.74
C GLN A 3 -12.64 2.19 -28.51
N ASN A 4 -11.42 1.95 -28.01
CA ASN A 4 -11.11 1.65 -26.60
C ASN A 4 -9.62 1.36 -26.33
N ASP A 5 -8.77 1.27 -27.35
CA ASP A 5 -7.37 0.86 -27.12
C ASP A 5 -6.48 1.93 -26.48
N GLU A 6 -6.86 3.22 -26.54
CA GLU A 6 -6.01 4.29 -25.99
C GLU A 6 -6.12 4.47 -24.46
N ILE A 7 -7.26 4.10 -23.84
CA ILE A 7 -7.45 4.27 -22.38
C ILE A 7 -6.65 3.22 -21.59
N ASN A 8 -6.41 2.04 -22.16
CA ASN A 8 -5.72 0.94 -21.47
C ASN A 8 -4.19 1.07 -21.42
N SER A 9 -3.57 1.96 -22.21
CA SER A 9 -2.10 2.06 -22.29
C SER A 9 -1.43 2.75 -21.09
N SER A 10 -2.19 3.41 -20.22
CA SER A 10 -1.66 4.18 -19.08
C SER A 10 -1.74 3.47 -17.73
N LEU A 11 -2.59 2.43 -17.60
CA LEU A 11 -2.88 1.79 -16.32
C LEU A 11 -1.81 0.73 -16.01
N LYS A 12 -1.30 0.75 -14.77
CA LYS A 12 -0.34 -0.25 -14.31
C LYS A 12 -1.05 -1.59 -14.10
N ASN A 13 -0.46 -2.66 -14.62
CA ASN A 13 -0.95 -4.03 -14.39
C ASN A 13 -0.58 -4.49 -12.96
N ILE A 14 -1.57 -4.54 -12.08
CA ILE A 14 -1.44 -4.94 -10.67
C ILE A 14 -2.67 -5.77 -10.31
N ASP A 15 -2.48 -7.00 -9.84
CA ASP A 15 -3.57 -7.88 -9.44
C ASP A 15 -4.08 -7.51 -8.04
N PHE A 16 -5.36 -7.81 -7.78
CA PHE A 16 -6.00 -7.44 -6.52
C PHE A 16 -6.24 -8.65 -5.62
N ILE A 17 -6.13 -8.44 -4.32
CA ILE A 17 -6.42 -9.45 -3.32
C ILE A 17 -7.42 -8.88 -2.31
N THR A 18 -8.52 -9.59 -2.06
CA THR A 18 -9.51 -9.18 -1.08
C THR A 18 -10.11 -10.38 -0.35
N PHE A 19 -10.55 -10.16 0.88
CA PHE A 19 -11.46 -11.09 1.54
C PHE A 19 -12.91 -10.66 1.29
N VAL A 20 -13.81 -11.62 1.14
CA VAL A 20 -15.26 -11.39 1.04
C VAL A 20 -15.94 -11.97 2.28
N GLY A 21 -16.34 -11.07 3.17
CA GLY A 21 -17.19 -11.33 4.33
C GLY A 21 -18.59 -10.74 4.12
N PHE A 22 -19.12 -10.08 5.14
CA PHE A 22 -20.51 -9.58 5.15
C PHE A 22 -20.66 -8.08 4.81
N LYS A 23 -19.55 -7.33 4.82
CA LYS A 23 -19.56 -5.88 4.56
C LYS A 23 -19.32 -5.59 3.08
N ARG A 24 -20.39 -5.41 2.31
CA ARG A 24 -20.36 -5.16 0.85
C ARG A 24 -19.46 -3.99 0.45
N HIS A 25 -19.56 -2.86 1.14
CA HIS A 25 -18.82 -1.65 0.77
C HIS A 25 -17.31 -1.82 0.86
N LEU A 26 -16.80 -2.67 1.77
CA LEU A 26 -15.37 -2.93 1.93
C LEU A 26 -14.77 -3.72 0.77
N VAL A 27 -15.59 -4.40 -0.03
CA VAL A 27 -15.14 -5.15 -1.21
C VAL A 27 -15.33 -4.33 -2.46
N LEU A 28 -16.54 -3.80 -2.67
CA LEU A 28 -16.87 -3.13 -3.93
C LEU A 28 -16.21 -1.76 -4.05
N ARG A 29 -16.15 -0.96 -2.98
CA ARG A 29 -15.44 0.34 -3.02
C ARG A 29 -13.94 0.15 -3.21
N PHE A 30 -13.37 -0.91 -2.63
CA PHE A 30 -11.98 -1.29 -2.88
C PHE A 30 -11.72 -1.51 -4.37
N LEU A 31 -12.57 -2.30 -5.04
CA LEU A 31 -12.44 -2.54 -6.48
C LEU A 31 -12.66 -1.27 -7.29
N GLU A 32 -13.73 -0.53 -7.02
CA GLU A 32 -14.07 0.71 -7.72
C GLU A 32 -12.96 1.76 -7.65
N ASP A 33 -12.36 1.99 -6.48
CA ASP A 33 -11.30 2.98 -6.31
C ASP A 33 -9.98 2.55 -6.97
N ASN A 34 -9.63 1.26 -6.89
CA ASN A 34 -8.39 0.76 -7.47
C ASN A 34 -8.46 0.62 -8.99
N LEU A 35 -9.62 0.26 -9.56
CA LEU A 35 -9.80 0.14 -11.01
C LEU A 35 -9.72 1.47 -11.77
N LYS A 36 -9.72 2.61 -11.06
CA LYS A 36 -9.48 3.94 -11.67
C LYS A 36 -8.03 4.09 -12.14
N ASN A 37 -7.09 3.46 -11.45
CA ASN A 37 -5.65 3.66 -11.65
C ASN A 37 -4.89 2.38 -12.05
N TYR A 38 -5.53 1.22 -11.92
CA TYR A 38 -4.91 -0.09 -12.13
C TYR A 38 -5.81 -1.01 -12.93
N PHE A 39 -5.19 -1.88 -13.75
CA PHE A 39 -5.90 -2.89 -14.53
C PHE A 39 -5.39 -4.29 -14.14
N PRO A 40 -6.11 -5.01 -13.25
CA PRO A 40 -5.72 -6.36 -12.83
C PRO A 40 -6.07 -7.39 -13.90
N ASN A 41 -5.24 -8.42 -14.04
CA ASN A 41 -5.62 -9.62 -14.80
C ASN A 41 -6.43 -10.58 -13.93
N ASN A 42 -6.19 -10.56 -12.62
CA ASN A 42 -6.84 -11.42 -11.64
C ASN A 42 -7.27 -10.65 -10.38
N ILE A 43 -8.41 -11.05 -9.83
CA ILE A 43 -8.82 -10.75 -8.46
C ILE A 43 -8.79 -12.06 -7.67
N TYR A 44 -7.93 -12.13 -6.66
CA TYR A 44 -7.84 -13.25 -5.73
C TYR A 44 -8.78 -12.99 -4.54
N VAL A 45 -9.79 -13.83 -4.40
CA VAL A 45 -10.87 -13.67 -3.42
C VAL A 45 -10.75 -14.75 -2.35
N PHE A 46 -10.49 -14.32 -1.12
CA PHE A 46 -10.55 -15.19 0.06
C PHE A 46 -11.94 -15.13 0.70
N THR A 47 -12.50 -16.25 1.13
CA THR A 47 -13.80 -16.25 1.81
C THR A 47 -13.99 -17.50 2.67
N SER A 48 -14.95 -17.49 3.59
CA SER A 48 -15.32 -18.70 4.35
C SER A 48 -16.04 -19.72 3.45
N ASN A 49 -15.90 -21.01 3.76
CA ASN A 49 -16.70 -22.06 3.13
C ASN A 49 -18.21 -21.74 3.18
N MET A 50 -18.94 -22.34 2.24
CA MET A 50 -20.35 -22.06 1.98
C MET A 50 -21.31 -23.08 2.61
N ASP A 51 -20.83 -23.98 3.47
CA ASP A 51 -21.61 -25.10 3.98
C ASP A 51 -22.41 -24.79 5.26
N GLU A 52 -22.54 -23.51 5.62
CA GLU A 52 -23.35 -23.05 6.76
C GLU A 52 -24.81 -22.80 6.35
N PRO A 53 -25.78 -22.98 7.28
CA PRO A 53 -27.19 -22.78 6.97
C PRO A 53 -27.46 -21.36 6.43
N LEU A 54 -28.51 -21.23 5.60
CA LEU A 54 -28.97 -20.01 4.93
C LEU A 54 -29.33 -18.86 5.91
N ASP A 55 -28.35 -18.33 6.61
CA ASP A 55 -28.45 -17.10 7.41
C ASP A 55 -28.39 -15.87 6.49
N GLU A 56 -28.88 -14.72 6.96
CA GLU A 56 -28.81 -13.44 6.24
C GLU A 56 -27.37 -13.10 5.85
N ASN A 57 -26.42 -13.36 6.75
CA ASN A 57 -24.99 -13.18 6.51
C ASN A 57 -24.49 -14.01 5.31
N PHE A 58 -25.01 -15.22 5.12
CA PHE A 58 -24.68 -16.07 3.99
C PHE A 58 -25.19 -15.47 2.68
N ARG A 59 -26.44 -14.97 2.66
CA ARG A 59 -27.03 -14.33 1.48
C ARG A 59 -26.25 -13.08 1.07
N THR A 60 -25.92 -12.22 2.03
CA THR A 60 -25.11 -11.02 1.75
C THR A 60 -23.75 -11.37 1.15
N LYS A 61 -23.08 -12.41 1.66
CA LYS A 61 -21.80 -12.88 1.11
C LYS A 61 -21.94 -13.34 -0.36
N GLN A 62 -23.00 -14.09 -0.67
CA GLN A 62 -23.29 -14.55 -2.04
C GLN A 62 -23.59 -13.39 -2.99
N GLU A 63 -24.38 -12.41 -2.55
CA GLU A 63 -24.67 -11.20 -3.31
C GLU A 63 -23.40 -10.43 -3.65
N ILE A 64 -22.50 -10.25 -2.68
CA ILE A 64 -21.21 -9.59 -2.90
C ILE A 64 -20.37 -10.35 -3.94
N LEU A 65 -20.31 -11.68 -3.85
CA LEU A 65 -19.57 -12.51 -4.81
C LEU A 65 -20.15 -12.41 -6.22
N LEU A 66 -21.47 -12.46 -6.36
CA LEU A 66 -22.16 -12.34 -7.63
C LEU A 66 -21.91 -10.96 -8.27
N GLU A 67 -21.92 -9.90 -7.48
CA GLU A 67 -21.59 -8.56 -7.96
C GLU A 67 -20.14 -8.43 -8.40
N LEU A 68 -19.22 -9.03 -7.64
CA LEU A 68 -17.80 -9.09 -8.00
C LEU A 68 -17.60 -9.84 -9.32
N GLU A 69 -18.30 -10.96 -9.52
CA GLU A 69 -18.33 -11.70 -10.79
C GLU A 69 -18.86 -10.88 -11.96
N LYS A 70 -19.99 -10.20 -11.79
CA LYS A 70 -20.55 -9.32 -12.83
C LYS A 70 -19.59 -8.18 -13.18
N LEU A 71 -18.92 -7.60 -12.18
CA LEU A 71 -17.94 -6.55 -12.40
C LEU A 71 -16.71 -7.07 -13.15
N ALA A 72 -16.21 -8.24 -12.75
CA ALA A 72 -15.04 -8.86 -13.36
C ALA A 72 -15.31 -9.28 -14.81
N ASP A 73 -16.47 -9.87 -15.09
CA ASP A 73 -16.90 -10.28 -16.44
C ASP A 73 -16.97 -9.07 -17.40
N ARG A 74 -17.62 -7.99 -16.98
CA ARG A 74 -17.69 -6.72 -17.74
C ARG A 74 -16.31 -6.13 -18.06
N ARG A 75 -15.31 -6.40 -17.22
CA ARG A 75 -13.93 -5.90 -17.33
C ARG A 75 -12.95 -6.94 -17.88
N GLN A 76 -13.43 -8.15 -18.18
CA GLN A 76 -12.59 -9.30 -18.60
C GLN A 76 -11.49 -9.65 -17.59
N ILE A 77 -11.80 -9.56 -16.29
CA ILE A 77 -10.89 -9.88 -15.18
C ILE A 77 -11.19 -11.30 -14.69
N ASN A 78 -10.16 -12.09 -14.41
CA ASN A 78 -10.35 -13.43 -13.85
C ASN A 78 -10.55 -13.38 -12.33
N ILE A 79 -11.46 -14.18 -11.79
CA ILE A 79 -11.63 -14.34 -10.34
C ILE A 79 -11.07 -15.70 -9.91
N LYS A 80 -10.20 -15.68 -8.91
CA LYS A 80 -9.63 -16.89 -8.29
C LYS A 80 -10.07 -16.94 -6.83
N LYS A 81 -10.91 -17.91 -6.48
CA LYS A 81 -11.49 -18.03 -5.13
C LYS A 81 -10.69 -19.02 -4.27
N TYR A 82 -10.45 -18.65 -3.02
CA TYR A 82 -9.90 -19.50 -1.97
C TYR A 82 -10.88 -19.58 -0.82
N PHE A 83 -11.30 -20.80 -0.53
CA PHE A 83 -12.22 -21.09 0.55
C PHE A 83 -11.47 -21.63 1.77
N GLN A 84 -11.95 -21.31 2.97
CA GLN A 84 -11.33 -21.71 4.22
C GLN A 84 -12.39 -21.89 5.30
N ASN A 85 -12.25 -22.96 6.10
CA ASN A 85 -13.09 -23.22 7.27
C ASN A 85 -12.62 -22.43 8.49
N ASP A 86 -11.32 -22.51 8.79
CA ASP A 86 -10.73 -21.80 9.92
C ASP A 86 -10.25 -20.41 9.51
N LEU A 87 -11.09 -19.41 9.78
CA LEU A 87 -10.85 -17.99 9.50
C LEU A 87 -9.74 -17.36 10.36
N TRP A 88 -9.29 -18.04 11.41
CA TRP A 88 -8.26 -17.56 12.32
C TRP A 88 -6.87 -18.15 12.02
N ASN A 89 -6.75 -18.90 10.93
CA ASN A 89 -5.49 -19.55 10.55
C ASN A 89 -4.58 -18.61 9.74
N ILE A 90 -3.73 -17.85 10.43
CA ILE A 90 -2.76 -16.96 9.76
C ILE A 90 -1.80 -17.71 8.83
N LYS A 91 -1.42 -18.94 9.21
CA LYS A 91 -0.48 -19.77 8.44
C LYS A 91 -1.08 -20.16 7.10
N TYR A 92 -2.38 -20.43 7.04
CA TYR A 92 -3.10 -20.69 5.79
C TYR A 92 -3.01 -19.49 4.86
N TYR A 93 -3.45 -18.32 5.31
CA TYR A 93 -3.44 -17.11 4.47
C TYR A 93 -2.04 -16.81 3.95
N TYR A 94 -1.04 -16.82 4.83
CA TYR A 94 0.32 -16.51 4.44
C TYR A 94 0.93 -17.55 3.48
N LYS A 95 0.65 -18.85 3.66
CA LYS A 95 1.06 -19.89 2.69
C LYS A 95 0.38 -19.72 1.34
N THR A 96 -0.92 -19.44 1.33
CA THR A 96 -1.67 -19.24 0.08
C THR A 96 -1.17 -18.00 -0.66
N LEU A 97 -0.93 -16.89 0.05
CA LEU A 97 -0.34 -15.69 -0.52
C LEU A 97 1.05 -15.96 -1.12
N ASN A 98 1.91 -16.72 -0.44
CA ASN A 98 3.22 -17.11 -0.97
C ASN A 98 3.18 -18.07 -2.17
N SER A 99 2.03 -18.69 -2.46
CA SER A 99 1.85 -19.53 -3.66
C SER A 99 1.45 -18.73 -4.89
N LEU A 100 1.14 -17.44 -4.74
CA LEU A 100 0.76 -16.58 -5.85
C LEU A 100 1.95 -16.26 -6.78
N PRO A 101 1.72 -15.95 -8.07
CA PRO A 101 2.79 -15.66 -9.02
C PRO A 101 3.75 -14.53 -8.59
N ASN A 102 5.02 -14.88 -8.34
CA ASN A 102 6.05 -13.94 -7.85
C ASN A 102 6.38 -12.77 -8.79
N LYS A 103 6.09 -12.89 -10.10
CA LYS A 103 6.36 -11.81 -11.08
C LYS A 103 5.24 -10.75 -11.13
N THR A 104 4.12 -11.02 -10.46
CA THR A 104 2.97 -10.12 -10.41
C THR A 104 3.10 -9.18 -9.22
N ARG A 105 2.62 -7.94 -9.37
CA ARG A 105 2.47 -6.98 -8.25
C ARG A 105 1.05 -7.03 -7.74
N TYR A 106 0.88 -6.77 -6.44
CA TYR A 106 -0.41 -6.88 -5.78
C TYR A 106 -0.81 -5.62 -5.02
N ILE A 107 -2.12 -5.38 -4.97
CA ILE A 107 -2.76 -4.52 -3.96
C ILE A 107 -3.66 -5.41 -3.11
N ILE A 108 -3.42 -5.41 -1.79
CA ILE A 108 -4.15 -6.25 -0.84
C ILE A 108 -5.10 -5.39 -0.01
N ASN A 109 -6.40 -5.67 -0.09
CA ASN A 109 -7.41 -5.08 0.78
C ASN A 109 -7.27 -5.65 2.20
N ILE A 110 -6.83 -4.83 3.15
CA ILE A 110 -6.67 -5.22 4.56
C ILE A 110 -7.87 -4.81 5.42
N SER A 111 -8.86 -4.13 4.86
CA SER A 111 -10.07 -3.72 5.59
C SER A 111 -11.16 -4.79 5.58
N ALA A 112 -11.19 -5.65 4.56
CA ALA A 112 -12.17 -6.72 4.49
C ALA A 112 -11.67 -8.01 5.15
N GLY A 113 -12.57 -8.70 5.85
CA GLY A 113 -12.32 -10.02 6.44
C GLY A 113 -11.80 -10.00 7.88
N PRO A 114 -11.38 -11.17 8.40
CA PRO A 114 -10.84 -11.29 9.75
C PRO A 114 -9.50 -10.55 9.88
N SER A 115 -9.21 -10.04 11.07
CA SER A 115 -7.94 -9.36 11.37
C SER A 115 -6.71 -10.22 11.07
N VAL A 116 -6.85 -11.55 11.16
CA VAL A 116 -5.80 -12.52 10.84
C VAL A 116 -5.46 -12.52 9.34
N PHE A 117 -6.44 -12.37 8.45
CA PHE A 117 -6.20 -12.20 7.02
C PHE A 117 -5.47 -10.88 6.75
N ALA A 118 -5.93 -9.79 7.36
CA ALA A 118 -5.29 -8.48 7.24
C ALA A 118 -3.82 -8.52 7.69
N ALA A 119 -3.54 -9.16 8.84
CA ALA A 119 -2.17 -9.34 9.36
C ALA A 119 -1.28 -10.15 8.40
N ALA A 120 -1.79 -11.28 7.87
CA ALA A 120 -1.06 -12.07 6.88
C ALA A 120 -0.77 -11.25 5.61
N GLY A 121 -1.77 -10.51 5.12
CA GLY A 121 -1.65 -9.63 3.96
C GLY A 121 -0.61 -8.54 4.15
N MET A 122 -0.59 -7.87 5.31
CA MET A 122 0.39 -6.84 5.63
C MET A 122 1.82 -7.39 5.73
N LEU A 123 2.02 -8.53 6.41
CA LEU A 123 3.33 -9.17 6.52
C LEU A 123 3.87 -9.60 5.16
N TRP A 124 3.00 -10.19 4.34
CA TRP A 124 3.36 -10.62 3.00
C TRP A 124 3.69 -9.42 2.09
N ALA A 125 2.91 -8.34 2.19
CA ALA A 125 3.16 -7.11 1.45
C ALA A 125 4.47 -6.43 1.84
N LEU A 126 4.82 -6.43 3.14
CA LEU A 126 6.11 -5.91 3.64
C LEU A 126 7.30 -6.68 3.07
N GLN A 127 7.21 -8.01 3.06
CA GLN A 127 8.29 -8.87 2.56
C GLN A 127 8.53 -8.68 1.06
N HIS A 128 7.46 -8.50 0.28
CA HIS A 128 7.53 -8.46 -1.18
C HIS A 128 7.42 -7.04 -1.77
N ASN A 129 7.36 -6.01 -0.93
CA ASN A 129 7.23 -4.61 -1.34
C ASN A 129 5.96 -4.35 -2.18
N TYR A 130 4.84 -4.95 -1.80
CA TYR A 130 3.54 -4.77 -2.45
C TYR A 130 2.74 -3.60 -1.83
N TYR A 131 1.56 -3.33 -2.38
CA TYR A 131 0.65 -2.32 -1.83
C TYR A 131 -0.35 -2.97 -0.88
N VAL A 132 -0.68 -2.25 0.19
CA VAL A 132 -1.87 -2.54 1.02
C VAL A 132 -2.90 -1.44 0.79
N SER A 133 -4.17 -1.80 0.77
CA SER A 133 -5.31 -0.91 0.60
C SER A 133 -6.18 -0.96 1.84
N TYR A 134 -6.47 0.19 2.41
CA TYR A 134 -7.30 0.33 3.60
C TYR A 134 -8.42 1.35 3.37
N SER A 135 -9.55 1.10 4.02
CA SER A 135 -10.73 1.96 4.00
C SER A 135 -10.60 3.11 5.00
N VAL A 136 -10.92 4.31 4.54
CA VAL A 136 -11.23 5.46 5.39
C VAL A 136 -12.74 5.63 5.37
N GLU A 137 -13.39 5.32 6.49
CA GLU A 137 -14.84 5.34 6.63
C GLU A 137 -15.28 6.57 7.43
N HIS A 138 -16.27 7.31 6.91
CA HIS A 138 -16.93 8.40 7.61
C HIS A 138 -18.33 7.97 8.03
N TYR A 139 -18.62 8.10 9.33
CA TYR A 139 -19.89 7.72 9.93
C TYR A 139 -20.56 8.93 10.58
N GLU A 140 -21.84 9.10 10.30
CA GLU A 140 -22.70 10.06 11.00
C GLU A 140 -23.88 9.31 11.59
N HIS A 141 -24.18 9.52 12.87
CA HIS A 141 -25.29 8.86 13.56
C HIS A 141 -25.33 7.33 13.37
N ARG A 142 -24.15 6.68 13.36
CA ARG A 142 -23.95 5.23 13.11
C ARG A 142 -24.27 4.76 11.69
N GLN A 143 -24.56 5.66 10.76
CA GLN A 143 -24.74 5.35 9.35
C GLN A 143 -23.46 5.64 8.58
N LEU A 144 -23.06 4.73 7.69
CA LEU A 144 -21.92 4.93 6.80
C LEU A 144 -22.29 5.98 5.76
N ILE A 145 -21.61 7.12 5.79
CA ILE A 145 -21.82 8.22 4.83
C ILE A 145 -20.90 8.05 3.62
N SER A 146 -19.63 7.74 3.86
CA SER A 146 -18.66 7.52 2.79
C SER A 146 -17.58 6.52 3.19
N CYS A 147 -17.05 5.84 2.19
CA CYS A 147 -15.93 4.92 2.32
C CYS A 147 -15.04 5.10 1.09
N VAL A 148 -13.78 5.46 1.31
CA VAL A 148 -12.76 5.58 0.26
C VAL A 148 -11.58 4.69 0.58
N PHE A 149 -11.00 4.05 -0.44
CA PHE A 149 -9.81 3.24 -0.27
C PHE A 149 -8.54 4.03 -0.57
N ARG A 150 -7.54 3.88 0.30
CA ARG A 150 -6.21 4.47 0.15
C ARG A 150 -5.18 3.36 0.11
N ASN A 151 -4.17 3.54 -0.74
CA ASN A 151 -3.08 2.58 -0.89
C ASN A 151 -1.82 3.08 -0.19
N ILE A 152 -1.11 2.16 0.46
CA ILE A 152 0.22 2.38 1.01
C ILE A 152 1.18 1.49 0.25
N ASN A 153 2.25 2.09 -0.28
CA ASN A 153 3.37 1.34 -0.84
C ASN A 153 4.22 0.76 0.29
N MET A 154 4.18 -0.56 0.48
CA MET A 154 4.95 -1.19 1.56
C MET A 154 6.45 -1.22 1.27
N ARG A 155 6.90 -0.89 0.04
CA ARG A 155 8.34 -0.73 -0.27
C ARG A 155 8.98 0.30 0.65
N SER A 156 8.38 1.48 0.76
CA SER A 156 8.93 2.59 1.55
C SER A 156 8.93 2.25 3.04
N VAL A 157 7.87 1.58 3.53
CA VAL A 157 7.79 1.11 4.92
C VAL A 157 8.84 0.04 5.22
N SER A 158 8.98 -0.95 4.32
CA SER A 158 9.95 -2.05 4.44
C SER A 158 11.38 -1.51 4.45
N ASN A 159 11.70 -0.64 3.49
CA ASN A 159 13.03 -0.04 3.40
C ASN A 159 13.36 0.83 4.61
N LEU A 160 12.42 1.66 5.05
CA LEU A 160 12.59 2.48 6.25
C LEU A 160 12.85 1.63 7.50
N THR A 161 12.15 0.49 7.63
CA THR A 161 12.21 -0.34 8.83
C THR A 161 13.43 -1.26 8.85
N PHE A 162 13.75 -1.91 7.72
CA PHE A 162 14.69 -3.02 7.66
C PHE A 162 15.99 -2.70 6.91
N ASN A 163 15.99 -1.74 5.99
CA ASN A 163 17.13 -1.48 5.08
C ASN A 163 17.86 -0.15 5.34
N THR A 164 17.47 0.58 6.38
CA THR A 164 18.17 1.79 6.85
C THR A 164 19.10 1.49 8.02
N ASN A 165 20.31 2.05 7.98
CA ASN A 165 21.22 2.03 9.12
C ASN A 165 21.03 3.27 10.03
N ASN A 166 21.85 3.39 11.08
CA ASN A 166 21.72 4.51 12.03
C ASN A 166 21.96 5.88 11.38
N VAL A 167 22.91 5.98 10.45
CA VAL A 167 23.20 7.23 9.74
C VAL A 167 22.03 7.62 8.84
N ASP A 168 21.47 6.66 8.10
CA ASP A 168 20.27 6.84 7.28
C ASP A 168 19.10 7.39 8.13
N LYS A 169 18.90 6.84 9.34
CA LYS A 169 17.86 7.29 10.28
C LYS A 169 18.13 8.71 10.80
N PHE A 170 19.38 9.07 11.08
CA PHE A 170 19.71 10.44 11.49
C PHE A 170 19.52 11.45 10.35
N ILE A 171 19.77 11.05 9.10
CA ILE A 171 19.48 11.89 7.92
C ILE A 171 17.98 12.13 7.79
N ILE A 172 17.15 11.10 7.98
CA ILE A 172 15.68 11.22 7.99
C ILE A 172 15.23 12.17 9.11
N GLU A 173 15.81 12.08 10.29
CA GLU A 173 15.51 12.99 11.39
C GLU A 173 15.94 14.43 11.09
N ALA A 174 17.10 14.64 10.46
CA ALA A 174 17.53 15.96 10.00
C ALA A 174 16.52 16.57 9.01
N LEU A 175 15.98 15.77 8.08
CA LEU A 175 14.94 16.20 7.14
C LEU A 175 13.64 16.59 7.84
N LYS A 176 13.18 15.80 8.83
CA LYS A 176 12.03 16.16 9.67
C LYS A 176 12.24 17.48 10.43
N ASN A 177 13.48 17.84 10.71
CA ASN A 177 13.86 19.11 11.33
C ASN A 177 14.15 20.22 10.32
N GLY A 178 13.77 20.04 9.05
CA GLY A 178 13.84 21.04 7.98
C GLY A 178 15.21 21.19 7.33
N MET A 179 16.15 20.27 7.58
CA MET A 179 17.47 20.27 6.93
C MET A 179 17.39 19.61 5.56
N ASN A 180 16.97 20.37 4.54
CA ASN A 180 16.64 19.85 3.20
C ASN A 180 17.82 19.81 2.21
N ASN A 181 19.07 19.92 2.66
CA ASN A 181 20.24 19.84 1.78
C ASN A 181 21.43 19.17 2.47
N THR A 182 22.38 18.63 1.69
CA THR A 182 23.52 17.85 2.20
C THR A 182 24.31 18.59 3.29
N ASN A 183 24.53 19.90 3.15
CA ASN A 183 25.30 20.68 4.11
C ASN A 183 24.54 20.91 5.42
N GLY A 184 23.25 21.24 5.33
CA GLY A 184 22.36 21.37 6.50
C GLY A 184 22.29 20.06 7.28
N ILE A 185 22.13 18.93 6.58
CA ILE A 185 22.15 17.59 7.17
C ILE A 185 23.48 17.34 7.87
N ARG A 186 24.63 17.57 7.21
CA ARG A 186 25.96 17.39 7.81
C ARG A 186 26.11 18.19 9.10
N LEU A 187 25.71 19.46 9.11
CA LEU A 187 25.79 20.33 10.28
C LEU A 187 24.86 19.86 11.40
N PHE A 188 23.66 19.39 11.06
CA PHE A 188 22.72 18.82 12.03
C PHE A 188 23.27 17.57 12.70
N LEU A 189 23.89 16.66 11.92
CA LEU A 189 24.48 15.44 12.44
C LEU A 189 25.66 15.71 13.37
N LEU A 190 26.52 16.65 13.00
CA LEU A 190 27.64 17.08 13.84
C LEU A 190 27.12 17.69 15.16
N LYS A 191 26.12 18.57 15.09
CA LYS A 191 25.60 19.30 16.27
C LYS A 191 24.86 18.38 17.25
N ASN A 192 24.00 17.50 16.75
CA ASN A 192 23.07 16.74 17.61
C ASN A 192 23.56 15.33 17.95
N TYR A 193 24.42 14.73 17.13
CA TYR A 193 24.90 13.36 17.31
C TYR A 193 26.43 13.26 17.41
N ASN A 194 27.15 14.38 17.40
CA ASN A 194 28.62 14.44 17.37
C ASN A 194 29.23 13.59 16.22
N TYR A 195 28.50 13.46 15.10
CA TYR A 195 28.92 12.63 13.98
C TYR A 195 29.77 13.45 13.01
N GLN A 196 31.09 13.28 13.07
CA GLN A 196 32.04 13.92 12.17
C GLN A 196 32.11 13.15 10.84
N THR A 197 31.72 13.81 9.75
CA THR A 197 31.69 13.21 8.41
C THR A 197 31.86 14.25 7.32
N GLY A 198 32.37 13.84 6.16
CA GLY A 198 32.47 14.67 4.95
C GLY A 198 31.15 14.75 4.18
N LEU A 199 31.04 15.75 3.28
CA LEU A 199 29.89 15.93 2.39
C LEU A 199 29.66 14.73 1.46
N ARG A 200 30.75 14.14 0.94
CA ARG A 200 30.68 12.98 0.03
C ARG A 200 29.97 11.80 0.67
N ASN A 201 30.29 11.48 1.92
CA ASN A 201 29.64 10.39 2.64
C ASN A 201 28.13 10.66 2.82
N ILE A 202 27.74 11.90 3.16
CA ILE A 202 26.31 12.27 3.23
C ILE A 202 25.62 12.10 1.87
N GLN A 203 26.29 12.47 0.77
CA GLN A 203 25.75 12.28 -0.58
C GLN A 203 25.55 10.80 -0.94
N GLU A 204 26.48 9.93 -0.55
CA GLU A 204 26.35 8.48 -0.76
C GLU A 204 25.13 7.92 -0.03
N HIS A 205 24.89 8.35 1.22
CA HIS A 205 23.69 7.99 1.97
C HIS A 205 22.41 8.56 1.37
N ILE A 206 22.41 9.81 0.90
CA ILE A 206 21.26 10.42 0.20
C ILE A 206 20.92 9.61 -1.05
N LYS A 207 21.93 9.29 -1.88
CA LYS A 207 21.70 8.49 -3.09
C LYS A 207 21.11 7.12 -2.76
N LYS A 208 21.61 6.46 -1.72
CA LYS A 208 21.05 5.20 -1.22
C LYS A 208 19.59 5.35 -0.78
N LEU A 209 19.27 6.39 -0.01
CA LEU A 209 17.90 6.67 0.46
C LEU A 209 16.95 6.96 -0.71
N GLU A 210 17.43 7.62 -1.76
CA GLU A 210 16.69 7.86 -3.01
C GLU A 210 16.43 6.54 -3.77
N GLU A 211 17.44 5.69 -3.93
CA GLU A 211 17.31 4.36 -4.56
C GLU A 211 16.33 3.44 -3.79
N LEU A 212 16.28 3.59 -2.46
CA LEU A 212 15.31 2.93 -1.60
C LEU A 212 13.89 3.50 -1.72
N GLY A 213 13.71 4.65 -2.38
CA GLY A 213 12.42 5.33 -2.55
C GLY A 213 11.93 6.04 -1.28
N LEU A 214 12.84 6.41 -0.38
CA LEU A 214 12.50 7.10 0.87
C LEU A 214 12.55 8.62 0.73
N ILE A 215 13.39 9.12 -0.18
CA ILE A 215 13.53 10.55 -0.46
C ILE A 215 13.52 10.78 -1.98
N ARG A 216 13.31 12.04 -2.36
CA ARG A 216 13.42 12.54 -3.73
C ARG A 216 14.29 13.78 -3.75
N LEU A 217 15.01 13.97 -4.84
CA LEU A 217 15.79 15.17 -5.09
C LEU A 217 15.01 16.12 -6.00
N SER A 218 14.86 17.39 -5.59
CA SER A 218 14.14 18.42 -6.35
C SER A 218 15.03 19.63 -6.69
N GLY A 219 14.57 20.40 -7.69
CA GLY A 219 15.21 21.61 -8.20
C GLY A 219 16.20 21.39 -9.34
N ASN A 220 16.54 22.45 -10.08
CA ASN A 220 17.39 22.43 -11.29
C ASN A 220 18.80 21.83 -11.10
N LYS A 221 19.25 21.60 -9.86
CA LYS A 221 20.54 20.95 -9.54
C LYS A 221 20.43 19.79 -8.53
N GLY A 222 19.21 19.31 -8.20
CA GLY A 222 19.02 18.20 -7.25
C GLY A 222 19.58 18.46 -5.85
N TRP A 223 19.61 19.72 -5.42
CA TRP A 223 20.22 20.14 -4.16
C TRP A 223 19.24 20.10 -2.98
N GLU A 224 17.94 20.13 -3.29
CA GLU A 224 16.88 20.02 -2.31
C GLU A 224 16.46 18.57 -2.16
N ILE A 225 16.38 18.13 -0.92
CA ILE A 225 16.09 16.77 -0.51
C ILE A 225 14.74 16.80 0.20
N ASN A 226 13.78 16.07 -0.35
CA ASN A 226 12.42 15.95 0.19
C ASN A 226 12.10 14.48 0.46
N PHE A 227 11.08 14.22 1.28
CA PHE A 227 10.55 12.86 1.39
C PHE A 227 9.89 12.44 0.08
N SER A 228 9.90 11.13 -0.22
CA SER A 228 9.16 10.59 -1.35
C SER A 228 7.65 10.74 -1.13
N ASP A 229 6.86 10.78 -2.20
CA ASP A 229 5.39 10.88 -2.11
C ASP A 229 4.79 9.78 -1.23
N ASP A 230 5.38 8.58 -1.25
CA ASP A 230 4.97 7.45 -0.42
C ASP A 230 5.18 7.70 1.08
N LEU A 231 6.28 8.36 1.48
CA LEU A 231 6.51 8.73 2.88
C LEU A 231 5.72 9.98 3.29
N GLU A 232 5.53 10.93 2.38
CA GLU A 232 4.67 12.09 2.62
C GLU A 232 3.22 11.67 2.89
N ALA A 233 2.72 10.67 2.15
CA ALA A 233 1.41 10.06 2.40
C ALA A 233 1.29 9.39 3.78
N LEU A 234 2.42 9.04 4.41
CA LEU A 234 2.51 8.52 5.78
C LEU A 234 2.74 9.62 6.84
N GLY A 235 2.71 10.89 6.43
CA GLY A 235 2.85 12.05 7.32
C GLY A 235 4.29 12.53 7.54
N TYR A 236 5.26 12.03 6.75
CA TYR A 236 6.63 12.56 6.78
C TYR A 236 6.69 13.83 5.97
N THR A 237 6.98 14.96 6.60
CA THR A 237 7.13 16.25 5.92
C THR A 237 8.44 16.90 6.30
N VAL A 238 9.00 17.67 5.37
CA VAL A 238 10.08 18.61 5.66
C VAL A 238 9.41 19.94 6.02
N PRO A 239 9.54 20.44 7.25
CA PRO A 239 8.97 21.73 7.61
C PRO A 239 9.51 22.82 6.68
N SER A 240 8.63 23.54 6.00
CA SER A 240 9.02 24.73 5.28
C SER A 240 9.36 25.81 6.31
N PHE A 241 10.64 26.13 6.45
CA PHE A 241 11.06 27.35 7.16
C PHE A 241 10.78 28.59 6.30
N LEU A 242 9.52 28.81 5.94
CA LEU A 242 9.03 30.04 5.33
C LEU A 242 7.65 30.37 5.91
N LYS A 243 7.66 30.97 7.11
CA LYS A 243 6.99 32.23 7.47
C LYS A 243 7.24 32.53 8.96
N ARG A 244 8.36 33.19 9.23
CA ARG A 244 8.39 34.27 10.22
C ARG A 244 8.57 35.56 9.44
#